data_AF-A0A1H0E705-F1
#
_entry.id   AF-A0A1H0E705-F1
#
_cell.length_a   1.000
_cell.length_b   1.000
_cell.length_c   1.000
_cell.angle_alpha   90.00
_cell.angle_beta   90.00
_cell.angle_gamma   90.00
#
_symmetry.space_group_name_H-M   'P 1'
#
loop_
_entity.id
_entity.type
_entity.pdbx_description
1 polymer ?
#
loop_
_entity_poly.entity_id
_entity_poly.type
_entity_poly.pdbx_seq_one_letter_code
_entity_poly.pdbx_strand_id
1 'polypeptide(L)'
;MRRHKTEEIVAKLRHVERLAATGRRISECARVIGVTEVTYYRWRNRYGGLESDLAEYLTELEAEITRLRRLVSDLTLEKLILVEATTEDLSPELRATYVLHARAAFGISERRACQALGQHRSTQRKIRARLSLEAAPATQCHSANVSSLSTNPPDRRPTPRDSTGRGAQDPRDASVPIPIQASARPPVQ
;
A
#
# COMPACT_ATOMS: atom_id res chain seq x y z
N MET A 1 -3.17 -46.97 5.10
CA MET A 1 -3.62 -46.16 3.94
C MET A 1 -2.47 -45.26 3.51
N ARG A 2 -2.17 -45.16 2.20
CA ARG A 2 -1.28 -44.10 1.69
C ARG A 2 -2.03 -42.77 1.74
N ARG A 3 -1.39 -41.70 2.22
CA ARG A 3 -1.91 -40.33 2.09
C ARG A 3 -1.48 -39.79 0.74
N HIS A 4 -2.42 -39.22 0.00
CA HIS A 4 -2.15 -38.59 -1.29
C HIS A 4 -2.23 -37.07 -1.15
N LYS A 5 -1.32 -36.34 -1.81
CA LYS A 5 -1.38 -34.87 -1.89
C LYS A 5 -2.49 -34.46 -2.86
N THR A 6 -3.02 -33.24 -2.71
CA THR A 6 -4.07 -32.71 -3.60
C THR A 6 -3.65 -32.74 -5.07
N GLU A 7 -2.43 -32.31 -5.39
CA GLU A 7 -1.82 -32.39 -6.73
C GLU A 7 -1.82 -33.82 -7.29
N GLU A 8 -1.43 -34.81 -6.46
CA GLU A 8 -1.38 -36.22 -6.85
C GLU A 8 -2.79 -36.79 -7.11
N ILE A 9 -3.79 -36.33 -6.35
CA ILE A 9 -5.20 -36.70 -6.52
C ILE A 9 -5.72 -36.17 -7.86
N VAL A 10 -5.50 -34.87 -8.15
CA VAL A 10 -5.93 -34.23 -9.40
C VAL A 10 -5.27 -34.89 -10.62
N ALA A 11 -3.95 -35.13 -10.56
CA ALA A 11 -3.22 -35.84 -11.62
C ALA A 11 -3.77 -37.25 -11.90
N LYS A 12 -4.20 -37.97 -10.85
CA LYS A 12 -4.84 -39.29 -10.96
C LYS A 12 -6.26 -39.23 -11.52
N LEU A 13 -7.07 -38.24 -11.12
CA LEU A 13 -8.39 -38.00 -11.69
C LEU A 13 -8.29 -37.76 -13.21
N ARG A 14 -7.40 -36.85 -13.63
CA ARG A 14 -7.12 -36.61 -15.05
C ARG A 14 -6.61 -37.82 -15.81
N HIS A 15 -5.82 -38.70 -15.17
CA HIS A 15 -5.40 -39.94 -15.83
C HIS A 15 -6.59 -40.88 -16.07
N VAL A 16 -7.50 -41.02 -15.10
CA VAL A 16 -8.73 -41.80 -15.27
C VAL A 16 -9.63 -41.21 -16.34
N GLU A 17 -9.79 -39.88 -16.41
CA GLU A 17 -10.60 -39.20 -17.42
C GLU A 17 -10.06 -39.42 -18.84
N ARG A 18 -8.74 -39.32 -19.05
CA ARG A 18 -8.11 -39.64 -20.34
C ARG A 18 -8.30 -41.11 -20.74
N LEU A 19 -8.24 -42.04 -19.79
CA LEU A 19 -8.48 -43.47 -20.06
C LEU A 19 -9.97 -43.78 -20.30
N ALA A 20 -10.89 -43.08 -19.63
CA ALA A 20 -12.32 -43.22 -19.87
C ALA A 20 -12.73 -42.65 -21.24
N ALA A 21 -12.09 -41.58 -21.69
CA ALA A 21 -12.30 -41.00 -23.02
C ALA A 21 -11.94 -41.95 -24.18
N THR A 22 -11.08 -42.94 -23.97
CA THR A 22 -10.82 -44.01 -24.95
C THR A 22 -11.81 -45.19 -24.87
N GLY A 23 -12.95 -45.00 -24.17
CA GLY A 23 -14.02 -45.98 -24.05
C GLY A 23 -13.84 -47.01 -22.93
N ARG A 24 -12.81 -46.88 -22.09
CA ARG A 24 -12.57 -47.83 -20.99
C ARG A 24 -13.50 -47.61 -19.81
N ARG A 25 -13.86 -48.69 -19.11
CA ARG A 25 -14.70 -48.63 -17.91
C ARG A 25 -13.96 -47.95 -16.75
N ILE A 26 -14.66 -47.10 -15.99
CA ILE A 26 -14.11 -46.36 -14.84
C ILE A 26 -13.48 -47.31 -13.81
N SER A 27 -14.10 -48.46 -13.55
CA SER A 27 -13.60 -49.50 -12.66
C SER A 27 -12.22 -50.07 -13.05
N GLU A 28 -11.92 -50.17 -14.35
CA GLU A 28 -10.59 -50.55 -14.83
C GLU A 28 -9.59 -49.40 -14.72
N CYS A 29 -10.02 -48.17 -15.03
CA CYS A 29 -9.17 -46.99 -14.94
C CYS A 29 -8.75 -46.70 -13.49
N ALA A 30 -9.67 -46.87 -12.54
CA ALA A 30 -9.40 -46.78 -11.10
C ALA A 30 -8.35 -47.82 -10.66
N ARG A 31 -8.41 -49.05 -11.18
CA ARG A 31 -7.37 -50.07 -10.95
C ARG A 31 -5.99 -49.64 -11.48
N VAL A 32 -5.91 -48.98 -12.65
CA VAL A 32 -4.64 -48.48 -13.22
C VAL A 32 -3.99 -47.41 -12.33
N ILE A 33 -4.77 -46.48 -11.75
CA ILE A 33 -4.23 -45.50 -10.78
C ILE A 33 -3.97 -46.07 -9.37
N GLY A 34 -4.27 -47.35 -9.15
CA GLY A 34 -4.07 -48.04 -7.87
C GLY A 34 -5.06 -47.60 -6.77
N VAL A 35 -6.29 -47.24 -7.14
CA VAL A 35 -7.31 -46.72 -6.20
C VAL A 35 -8.65 -47.44 -6.39
N THR A 36 -9.48 -47.52 -5.35
CA THR A 36 -10.82 -48.10 -5.46
C THR A 36 -11.77 -47.14 -6.17
N GLU A 37 -12.75 -47.68 -6.91
CA GLU A 37 -13.76 -46.90 -7.63
C GLU A 37 -14.58 -45.98 -6.71
N VAL A 38 -14.90 -46.44 -5.49
CA VAL A 38 -15.53 -45.61 -4.44
C VAL A 38 -14.66 -44.40 -4.08
N THR A 39 -13.33 -44.56 -4.04
CA THR A 39 -12.41 -43.45 -3.76
C THR A 39 -12.30 -42.51 -4.96
N TYR A 40 -12.31 -43.03 -6.19
CA TYR A 40 -12.36 -42.21 -7.40
C TYR A 40 -13.58 -41.27 -7.39
N TYR A 41 -14.80 -41.77 -7.16
CA TYR A 41 -15.99 -40.92 -7.12
C TYR A 41 -15.94 -39.90 -5.96
N ARG A 42 -15.43 -40.28 -4.79
CA ARG A 42 -15.21 -39.34 -3.66
C ARG A 42 -14.21 -38.25 -3.99
N TRP A 43 -13.13 -38.57 -4.71
CA TRP A 43 -12.14 -37.59 -5.16
C TRP A 43 -12.70 -36.69 -6.26
N ARG A 44 -13.41 -37.24 -7.24
CA ARG A 44 -14.04 -36.47 -8.32
C ARG A 44 -15.02 -35.44 -7.77
N ASN A 45 -15.86 -35.82 -6.80
CA ASN A 45 -16.81 -34.90 -6.16
C ASN A 45 -16.14 -33.81 -5.30
N ARG A 46 -14.88 -33.98 -4.88
CA ARG A 46 -14.16 -33.04 -4.01
C ARG A 46 -13.13 -32.18 -4.74
N TYR A 47 -12.55 -32.69 -5.82
CA TYR A 47 -11.40 -32.09 -6.50
C TYR A 47 -11.57 -31.98 -8.03
N GLY A 48 -12.66 -32.50 -8.61
CA GLY A 48 -12.88 -32.47 -10.05
C GLY A 48 -13.13 -31.08 -10.64
N GLY A 49 -13.60 -30.12 -9.83
CA GLY A 49 -13.71 -28.70 -10.22
C GLY A 49 -12.46 -27.86 -9.89
N LEU A 50 -11.50 -28.39 -9.13
CA LEU A 50 -10.40 -27.57 -8.59
C LEU A 50 -9.53 -26.93 -9.69
N GLU A 51 -9.48 -27.51 -10.88
CA GLU A 51 -8.74 -26.94 -12.02
C GLU A 51 -9.54 -25.93 -12.85
N SER A 52 -10.87 -26.00 -12.89
CA SER A 52 -11.68 -24.90 -13.45
C SER A 52 -11.58 -23.68 -12.54
N ASP A 53 -11.76 -23.89 -11.23
CA ASP A 53 -11.69 -22.83 -10.22
C ASP A 53 -10.29 -22.17 -10.21
N LEU A 54 -9.23 -22.98 -10.34
CA LEU A 54 -7.86 -22.48 -10.45
C LEU A 54 -7.60 -21.76 -11.78
N ALA A 55 -8.16 -22.23 -12.89
CA ALA A 55 -8.00 -21.57 -14.19
C ALA A 55 -8.71 -20.20 -14.21
N GLU A 56 -9.94 -20.12 -13.69
CA GLU A 56 -10.68 -18.87 -13.52
C GLU A 56 -9.90 -17.89 -12.64
N TYR A 57 -9.46 -18.33 -11.46
CA TYR A 57 -8.65 -17.51 -10.54
C TYR A 57 -7.33 -17.02 -11.16
N LEU A 58 -6.65 -17.86 -11.95
CA LEU A 58 -5.44 -17.46 -12.68
C LEU A 58 -5.76 -16.39 -13.74
N THR A 59 -6.84 -16.53 -14.50
CA THR A 59 -7.23 -15.50 -15.50
C THR A 59 -7.66 -14.19 -14.84
N GLU A 60 -8.31 -14.22 -13.68
CA GLU A 60 -8.65 -13.02 -12.90
C GLU A 60 -7.39 -12.33 -12.38
N LEU A 61 -6.43 -13.08 -11.83
CA LEU A 61 -5.12 -12.55 -11.43
C LEU A 61 -4.33 -11.97 -12.59
N GLU A 62 -4.32 -12.62 -13.76
CA GLU A 62 -3.63 -12.11 -14.96
C GLU A 62 -4.27 -10.81 -15.48
N ALA A 63 -5.60 -10.71 -15.44
CA ALA A 63 -6.34 -9.50 -15.77
C ALA A 63 -6.01 -8.35 -14.80
N GLU A 64 -6.02 -8.60 -13.49
CA GLU A 64 -5.69 -7.58 -12.49
C GLU A 64 -4.20 -7.20 -12.52
N ILE A 65 -3.27 -8.14 -12.74
CA ILE A 65 -1.85 -7.84 -13.00
C ILE A 65 -1.69 -6.94 -14.22
N THR A 66 -2.45 -7.20 -15.30
CA THR A 66 -2.42 -6.39 -16.52
C THR A 66 -2.96 -4.98 -16.26
N ARG A 67 -4.06 -4.86 -15.51
CA ARG A 67 -4.66 -3.59 -15.09
C ARG A 67 -3.71 -2.79 -14.20
N LEU A 68 -3.16 -3.41 -13.16
CA LEU A 68 -2.21 -2.79 -12.24
C LEU A 68 -0.93 -2.35 -12.96
N ARG A 69 -0.42 -3.13 -13.90
CA ARG A 69 0.73 -2.72 -14.74
C ARG A 69 0.43 -1.45 -15.53
N ARG A 70 -0.75 -1.34 -16.15
CA ARG A 70 -1.17 -0.11 -16.85
C ARG A 70 -1.23 1.09 -15.89
N LEU A 71 -1.98 0.97 -14.79
CA LEU A 71 -2.11 2.02 -13.79
C LEU A 71 -0.75 2.46 -13.21
N VAL A 72 0.16 1.52 -12.95
CA VAL A 72 1.52 1.83 -12.50
C VAL A 72 2.30 2.54 -13.61
N SER A 73 2.23 2.10 -14.87
CA SER A 73 2.86 2.78 -16.00
C SER A 73 2.37 4.21 -16.15
N ASP A 74 1.06 4.44 -16.15
CA ASP A 74 0.44 5.76 -16.29
C ASP A 74 0.87 6.69 -15.15
N LEU A 75 0.77 6.25 -13.89
CA LEU A 75 1.22 7.01 -12.72
C LEU A 75 2.74 7.24 -12.72
N THR A 76 3.55 6.33 -13.27
CA THR A 76 5.00 6.57 -13.42
C THR A 76 5.30 7.61 -14.50
N LEU A 77 4.54 7.66 -15.59
CA LEU A 77 4.68 8.67 -16.64
C LEU A 77 4.26 10.05 -16.10
N GLU A 78 3.11 10.16 -15.45
CA GLU A 78 2.66 11.40 -14.78
C GLU A 78 3.70 11.90 -13.77
N LYS A 79 4.25 10.99 -12.95
CA LYS A 79 5.31 11.32 -12.01
C LYS A 79 6.57 11.84 -12.71
N LEU A 80 6.99 11.24 -13.83
CA LEU A 80 8.16 11.69 -14.59
C LEU A 80 7.94 13.10 -15.16
N ILE A 81 6.79 13.34 -15.78
CA ILE A 81 6.40 14.67 -16.31
C ILE A 81 6.42 15.72 -15.19
N LEU A 82 5.85 15.41 -14.01
CA LEU A 82 5.85 16.31 -12.86
C LEU A 82 7.25 16.54 -12.28
N VAL A 83 8.13 15.54 -12.29
CA VAL A 83 9.52 15.69 -11.85
C VAL A 83 10.30 16.59 -12.82
N GLU A 84 10.16 16.40 -14.13
CA GLU A 84 10.83 17.24 -15.14
C GLU A 84 10.46 18.71 -14.95
N ALA A 85 9.15 19.00 -15.02
CA ALA A 85 8.58 20.35 -14.91
C ALA A 85 8.81 21.04 -13.56
N THR A 86 9.27 20.32 -12.53
CA THR A 86 9.58 20.90 -11.20
C THR A 86 11.06 20.86 -10.82
N THR A 87 11.89 20.03 -11.46
CA THR A 87 13.31 19.89 -11.06
C THR A 87 14.29 20.55 -12.01
N GLU A 88 13.91 20.80 -13.27
CA GLU A 88 14.73 21.59 -14.19
C GLU A 88 14.53 23.10 -13.95
N ASP A 89 13.29 23.59 -14.02
CA ASP A 89 13.01 25.03 -14.11
C ASP A 89 12.91 25.80 -12.78
N LEU A 90 12.73 25.13 -11.63
CA LEU A 90 12.46 25.84 -10.37
C LEU A 90 13.73 26.36 -9.69
N SER A 91 13.76 27.64 -9.30
CA SER A 91 14.78 28.17 -8.37
C SER A 91 14.79 27.39 -7.04
N PRO A 92 15.95 27.17 -6.38
CA PRO A 92 16.03 26.55 -5.06
C PRO A 92 15.14 27.20 -3.99
N GLU A 93 14.83 28.49 -4.13
CA GLU A 93 13.95 29.26 -3.23
C GLU A 93 12.48 28.92 -3.45
N LEU A 94 12.07 28.77 -4.71
CA LEU A 94 10.73 28.33 -5.09
C LEU A 94 10.52 26.84 -4.78
N ARG A 95 11.53 25.97 -4.97
CA ARG A 95 11.50 24.59 -4.45
C ARG A 95 11.32 24.59 -2.93
N ALA A 96 11.89 25.56 -2.21
CA ALA A 96 11.80 25.61 -0.76
C ALA A 96 10.40 25.97 -0.24
N THR A 97 9.63 26.79 -0.96
CA THR A 97 8.21 27.04 -0.64
C THR A 97 7.36 25.82 -0.97
N TYR A 98 7.55 25.18 -2.14
CA TYR A 98 6.85 23.93 -2.48
C TYR A 98 7.11 22.80 -1.48
N VAL A 99 8.32 22.68 -0.92
CA VAL A 99 8.60 21.74 0.19
C VAL A 99 7.73 22.03 1.42
N LEU A 100 7.45 23.29 1.75
CA LEU A 100 6.56 23.64 2.87
C LEU A 100 5.10 23.33 2.53
N HIS A 101 4.63 23.67 1.32
CA HIS A 101 3.27 23.35 0.86
C HIS A 101 3.02 21.83 0.82
N ALA A 102 3.96 21.03 0.30
CA ALA A 102 3.84 19.58 0.24
C ALA A 102 3.74 18.94 1.65
N ARG A 103 4.47 19.47 2.64
CA ARG A 103 4.33 19.02 4.04
C ARG A 103 2.96 19.34 4.62
N ALA A 104 2.43 20.53 4.35
CA ALA A 104 1.13 20.95 4.86
C ALA A 104 -0.02 20.18 4.18
N ALA A 105 0.04 20.00 2.87
CA ALA A 105 -1.00 19.32 2.08
C ALA A 105 -1.05 17.80 2.30
N PHE A 106 0.11 17.14 2.38
CA PHE A 106 0.20 15.67 2.45
C PHE A 106 0.59 15.13 3.84
N GLY A 107 0.79 15.98 4.84
CA GLY A 107 1.23 15.58 6.19
C GLY A 107 2.62 14.94 6.25
N ILE A 108 3.39 14.99 5.16
CA ILE A 108 4.68 14.28 5.05
C ILE A 108 5.81 14.99 5.81
N SER A 109 6.82 14.21 6.21
CA SER A 109 8.03 14.76 6.85
C SER A 109 8.83 15.66 5.90
N GLU A 110 9.54 16.65 6.45
CA GLU A 110 10.45 17.52 5.69
C GLU A 110 11.48 16.71 4.89
N ARG A 111 11.96 15.58 5.44
CA ARG A 111 12.88 14.67 4.75
C ARG A 111 12.26 14.10 3.48
N ARG A 112 11.01 13.65 3.54
CA ARG A 112 10.28 13.05 2.41
C ARG A 112 9.93 14.11 1.35
N ALA A 113 9.48 15.29 1.76
CA ALA A 113 9.20 16.40 0.86
C ALA A 113 10.47 16.88 0.13
N CYS A 114 11.57 17.10 0.86
CA CYS A 114 12.87 17.43 0.28
C CYS A 114 13.33 16.39 -0.76
N GLN A 115 13.21 15.10 -0.44
CA GLN A 115 13.59 14.01 -1.34
C GLN A 115 12.72 13.96 -2.60
N ALA A 116 11.40 14.21 -2.47
CA ALA A 116 10.47 14.16 -3.60
C ALA A 116 10.67 15.31 -4.59
N LEU A 117 11.04 16.51 -4.10
CA LEU A 117 11.22 17.73 -4.91
C LEU A 117 12.70 18.02 -5.26
N GLY A 118 13.60 17.05 -5.08
CA GLY A 118 15.04 17.19 -5.39
C GLY A 118 15.81 18.22 -4.55
N GLN A 119 15.21 18.74 -3.47
CA GLN A 119 15.80 19.80 -2.65
C GLN A 119 16.68 19.21 -1.55
N HIS A 120 17.96 19.59 -1.48
CA HIS A 120 18.81 19.12 -0.40
C HIS A 120 18.42 19.76 0.96
N ARG A 121 18.36 18.96 2.03
CA ARG A 121 17.88 19.39 3.36
C ARG A 121 18.71 20.53 3.97
N SER A 122 20.02 20.62 3.68
CA SER A 122 20.83 21.76 4.16
C SER A 122 20.48 23.04 3.42
N THR A 123 20.19 22.97 2.11
CA THR A 123 19.71 24.09 1.29
C THR A 123 18.34 24.56 1.80
N GLN A 124 17.41 23.62 2.04
CA GLN A 124 16.10 23.93 2.65
C GLN A 124 16.24 24.69 3.98
N ARG A 125 17.13 24.22 4.86
CA ARG A 125 17.37 24.85 6.17
C ARG A 125 18.02 26.23 6.04
N LYS A 126 19.00 26.39 5.15
CA LYS A 126 19.65 27.69 4.88
C LYS A 126 18.66 28.71 4.32
N ILE A 127 17.85 28.33 3.32
CA ILE A 127 16.83 29.20 2.73
C ILE A 127 15.76 29.54 3.76
N ARG A 128 15.25 28.55 4.51
CA ARG A 128 14.30 28.81 5.60
C ARG A 128 14.86 29.75 6.66
N ALA A 129 16.13 29.58 7.05
CA ALA A 129 16.79 30.48 8.01
C ALA A 129 16.89 31.91 7.45
N ARG A 130 17.29 32.07 6.18
CA ARG A 130 17.33 33.38 5.50
C ARG A 130 15.94 34.04 5.47
N LEU A 131 14.92 33.34 4.97
CA LEU A 131 13.54 33.82 4.95
C LEU A 131 12.99 34.15 6.35
N SER A 132 13.45 33.45 7.40
CA SER A 132 13.08 33.75 8.80
C SER A 132 13.79 34.99 9.35
N LEU A 133 14.96 35.35 8.82
CA LEU A 133 15.69 36.58 9.14
C LEU A 133 15.12 37.77 8.37
N GLU A 134 14.71 37.57 7.11
CA GLU A 134 14.04 38.58 6.28
C GLU A 134 12.60 38.87 6.74
N ALA A 135 11.91 37.88 7.31
CA ALA A 135 10.59 38.05 7.94
C ALA A 135 10.65 38.52 9.41
N ALA A 136 11.84 38.70 9.99
CA ALA A 136 11.95 39.35 11.29
C ALA A 136 11.59 40.84 11.13
N PRO A 137 10.71 41.41 11.97
CA PRO A 137 10.32 42.80 11.81
C PRO A 137 11.54 43.70 11.98
N ALA A 138 11.74 44.61 11.02
CA ALA A 138 12.68 45.71 11.18
C ALA A 138 12.30 46.46 12.46
N THR A 139 13.11 46.30 13.51
CA THR A 139 12.85 46.90 14.81
C THR A 139 12.94 48.41 14.69
N GLN A 140 11.79 49.08 14.56
CA GLN A 140 11.71 50.53 14.72
C GLN A 140 11.92 50.88 16.19
N CYS A 141 13.19 50.97 16.57
CA CYS A 141 13.64 51.60 17.80
C CYS A 141 13.46 53.12 17.70
N HIS A 142 12.23 53.61 17.89
CA HIS A 142 11.96 55.02 18.22
C HIS A 142 11.14 55.09 19.50
N SER A 143 11.75 55.64 20.55
CA SER A 143 11.12 55.84 21.85
C SER A 143 10.04 56.92 21.76
N ALA A 144 8.78 56.55 21.99
CA ALA A 144 7.66 57.48 22.13
C ALA A 144 6.86 57.18 23.41
N ASN A 145 7.19 57.96 24.44
CA ASN A 145 6.47 58.32 25.66
C ASN A 145 5.25 57.49 26.12
N VAL A 146 5.30 57.00 27.37
CA VAL A 146 4.16 56.34 28.04
C VAL A 146 3.24 57.38 28.67
N SER A 147 1.97 57.36 28.31
CA SER A 147 0.89 57.98 29.10
C SER A 147 -0.44 57.25 28.84
N SER A 148 -0.86 56.46 29.84
CA SER A 148 -2.22 56.42 30.46
C SER A 148 -3.48 56.41 29.57
N LEU A 149 -4.58 55.67 29.83
CA LEU A 149 -5.10 55.09 31.09
C LEU A 149 -5.70 53.67 30.91
N SER A 150 -6.00 53.03 32.04
CA SER A 150 -6.73 51.76 32.21
C SER A 150 -8.26 51.92 32.14
N THR A 151 -8.96 50.93 31.55
CA THR A 151 -10.21 50.39 32.12
C THR A 151 -10.44 48.92 31.68
N ASN A 152 -11.02 48.09 32.56
CA ASN A 152 -11.26 46.64 32.37
C ASN A 152 -12.73 46.29 32.00
N PRO A 153 -13.01 45.07 31.47
CA PRO A 153 -14.32 44.62 30.97
C PRO A 153 -15.20 43.97 32.07
N PRO A 154 -16.53 43.70 31.87
CA PRO A 154 -17.04 42.44 31.27
C PRO A 154 -18.40 42.69 30.50
N ASP A 155 -19.31 41.76 30.13
CA ASP A 155 -19.46 40.29 30.01
C ASP A 155 -20.39 40.05 28.78
N ARG A 156 -20.41 38.84 28.20
CA ARG A 156 -21.63 38.08 27.81
C ARG A 156 -21.28 36.70 27.21
N ARG A 157 -21.14 35.71 28.13
CA ARG A 157 -21.84 34.40 28.24
C ARG A 157 -22.47 33.66 27.02
N PRO A 158 -22.75 32.32 27.12
CA PRO A 158 -22.31 31.37 26.09
C PRO A 158 -23.38 30.46 25.43
N THR A 159 -22.99 29.82 24.30
CA THR A 159 -23.46 28.51 23.75
C THR A 159 -24.94 28.41 23.29
N PRO A 160 -25.31 27.56 22.28
CA PRO A 160 -25.03 26.11 22.17
C PRO A 160 -24.31 25.65 20.90
N ARG A 161 -23.57 24.53 21.02
CA ARG A 161 -23.26 23.63 19.90
C ARG A 161 -24.39 22.59 19.84
N ASP A 162 -25.04 22.47 18.69
CA ASP A 162 -25.78 21.24 18.39
C ASP A 162 -24.81 20.13 17.96
N SER A 163 -25.23 18.91 18.26
CA SER A 163 -24.40 17.70 18.17
C SER A 163 -24.55 16.99 16.84
N THR A 164 -23.44 16.54 16.25
CA THR A 164 -23.38 15.18 15.69
C THR A 164 -21.96 14.64 15.85
N GLY A 165 -21.83 13.44 16.42
CA GLY A 165 -20.53 12.93 16.86
C GLY A 165 -19.70 12.25 15.77
N ARG A 166 -18.42 12.06 16.07
CA ARG A 166 -17.69 10.87 15.63
C ARG A 166 -16.61 10.54 16.65
N GLY A 167 -16.85 9.48 17.43
CA GLY A 167 -15.80 8.84 18.19
C GLY A 167 -14.90 8.05 17.23
N ALA A 168 -13.60 8.14 17.43
CA ALA A 168 -12.63 7.19 16.92
C ALA A 168 -11.46 7.17 17.92
N GLN A 169 -11.32 6.10 18.70
CA GLN A 169 -10.03 5.77 19.29
C GLN A 169 -9.02 5.58 18.16
N ASP A 170 -7.82 6.14 18.30
CA ASP A 170 -6.66 5.74 17.50
C ASP A 170 -6.20 4.34 17.92
N PRO A 171 -6.12 3.35 17.01
CA PRO A 171 -5.66 2.01 17.33
C PRO A 171 -4.54 1.57 16.37
N ARG A 172 -3.51 2.42 16.17
CA ARG A 172 -2.39 2.13 15.22
C ARG A 172 -0.98 2.41 15.75
N ASP A 173 -0.77 2.41 17.07
CA ASP A 173 0.53 2.04 17.66
C ASP A 173 0.61 0.51 17.85
N ALA A 174 0.51 -0.21 16.73
CA ALA A 174 0.57 -1.68 16.68
C ALA A 174 1.49 -2.13 15.54
N SER A 175 2.77 -1.78 15.63
CA SER A 175 3.82 -2.42 14.81
C SER A 175 4.03 -3.85 15.31
N VAL A 176 3.22 -4.79 14.82
CA VAL A 176 3.50 -6.23 14.97
C VAL A 176 4.60 -6.60 13.96
N PRO A 177 5.80 -7.02 14.41
CA PRO A 177 6.83 -7.45 13.49
C PRO A 177 6.45 -8.79 12.85
N ILE A 178 6.42 -8.83 11.51
CA ILE A 178 6.21 -10.08 10.76
C ILE A 178 7.45 -10.97 10.94
N PRO A 179 7.33 -12.18 11.51
CA PRO A 179 8.47 -13.08 11.62
C PRO A 179 8.77 -13.69 10.25
N ILE A 180 9.90 -13.31 9.65
CA ILE A 180 10.44 -13.98 8.48
C ILE A 180 10.89 -15.37 8.93
N GLN A 181 10.11 -16.41 8.61
CA GLN A 181 10.54 -17.78 8.85
C GLN A 181 11.69 -18.14 7.91
N ALA A 182 12.90 -18.20 8.46
CA ALA A 182 14.04 -18.79 7.79
C ALA A 182 13.78 -20.29 7.59
N SER A 183 13.51 -20.71 6.35
CA SER A 183 13.39 -22.12 6.01
C SER A 183 14.74 -22.81 6.14
N ALA A 184 14.90 -23.64 7.17
CA ALA A 184 16.09 -24.45 7.37
C ALA A 184 16.20 -25.51 6.26
N ARG A 185 17.27 -25.42 5.48
CA ARG A 185 17.63 -26.42 4.47
C ARG A 185 18.10 -27.70 5.19
N PRO A 186 17.51 -28.89 4.94
CA PRO A 186 17.97 -30.12 5.58
C PRO A 186 19.38 -30.50 5.09
N PRO A 187 20.19 -31.20 5.92
CA PRO A 187 21.50 -31.66 5.50
C PRO A 187 21.38 -32.74 4.42
N VAL A 188 22.26 -32.66 3.42
CA VAL A 188 22.49 -33.74 2.45
C VAL A 188 23.33 -34.81 3.15
N GLN A 189 22.94 -36.08 2.99
CA GLN A 189 23.75 -37.25 3.34
C GLN A 189 24.66 -37.61 2.17
#